data_AF-A0A2V8EKT2-F1
#
_entry.id   AF-A0A2V8EKT2-F1
#
_cell.length_a   1.000
_cell.length_b   1.000
_cell.length_c   1.000
_cell.angle_alpha   90.00
_cell.angle_beta   90.00
_cell.angle_gamma   90.00
#
_symmetry.space_group_name_H-M   'P 1'
#
loop_
_entity.id
_entity.type
_entity.pdbx_description
1 polymer ?
#
loop_
_entity_poly.entity_id
_entity_poly.type
_entity_poly.pdbx_seq_one_letter_code
_entity_poly.pdbx_strand_id
1 'polypeptide(L)'
;MKQRVGVFVLAVVCFALGAVVQRMYDTRRMRSQASYQAARPGPTEIGAPELAATNPDLTGEPLWAYGFDAPAKPGEKAAPQVPPNRNLRPDQPTEEQTRLRRIEGSVAAYSLVDVRDGQNVIDWFPTDHPKMPNVVAHGPVALGKNTRGCGSCHLPSGKGRPENAAPVGLPTEYFVRQIHDFRNGLRRSADPRKPNTNTMIDLARAMTDEELKAAAEYFGAMPWTPWIRVVETDLVPRTRIRGNLFLPLEEAKTEPLGERIIEMPENEEQAETYRNPRSGFVAYVPVGSLKKGEDLVTTGGMRIVDDKIVQGKTTACGTCHGLDLMGVADVPPIAGRSPSYIARQLFDMQRKTRNGASAQLMKLVIANLTPEDMLAIAAYVSSRVPPPSAAPARQPATVAQR
;
A
#
# COMPACT_ATOMS: atom_id res chain seq x y z
N MET A 1 -46.39 -17.91 -30.19
CA MET A 1 -45.18 -18.70 -30.53
C MET A 1 -44.07 -17.90 -31.20
N LYS A 2 -44.32 -17.07 -32.22
CA LYS A 2 -43.28 -16.34 -32.97
C LYS A 2 -42.36 -15.41 -32.14
N GLN A 3 -42.88 -14.70 -31.14
CA GLN A 3 -42.06 -13.81 -30.28
C GLN A 3 -41.09 -14.56 -29.34
N ARG A 4 -41.48 -15.74 -28.83
CA ARG A 4 -40.62 -16.54 -27.94
C ARG A 4 -39.44 -17.18 -28.69
N VAL A 5 -39.62 -17.51 -29.97
CA VAL A 5 -38.54 -18.01 -30.83
C VAL A 5 -37.53 -16.91 -31.14
N GLY A 6 -37.96 -15.67 -31.38
CA GLY A 6 -37.06 -14.54 -31.64
C GLY A 6 -36.14 -14.20 -30.46
N VAL A 7 -36.67 -14.22 -29.23
CA VAL A 7 -35.88 -13.95 -28.01
C VAL A 7 -34.88 -15.07 -27.74
N PHE A 8 -35.25 -16.34 -27.99
CA PHE A 8 -34.37 -17.48 -27.79
C PHE A 8 -33.21 -17.50 -28.80
N VAL A 9 -33.49 -17.17 -30.06
CA VAL A 9 -32.45 -17.05 -31.11
C VAL A 9 -31.49 -15.91 -30.78
N LEU A 10 -31.99 -14.76 -30.33
CA LEU A 10 -31.14 -13.63 -29.93
C LEU A 10 -30.23 -13.98 -28.75
N ALA A 11 -30.74 -14.69 -27.74
CA ALA A 11 -29.95 -15.12 -26.58
C ALA A 11 -28.83 -16.10 -26.97
N VAL A 12 -29.10 -17.05 -27.87
CA VAL A 12 -28.09 -17.99 -28.38
C VAL A 12 -27.02 -17.26 -29.20
N VAL A 13 -27.41 -16.29 -30.02
CA VAL A 13 -26.47 -15.46 -30.80
C VAL A 13 -25.60 -14.60 -29.89
N CYS A 14 -26.16 -13.96 -28.87
CA CYS A 14 -25.39 -13.19 -27.88
C CYS A 14 -24.41 -14.07 -27.09
N PHE A 15 -24.83 -15.28 -26.69
CA PHE A 15 -23.95 -16.22 -25.99
C PHE A 15 -22.81 -16.72 -26.88
N ALA A 16 -23.10 -17.04 -28.15
CA ALA A 16 -22.09 -17.44 -29.12
C ALA A 16 -21.07 -16.31 -29.40
N LEU A 17 -21.54 -15.07 -29.55
CA LEU A 17 -20.67 -13.89 -29.68
C LEU A 17 -19.80 -13.69 -28.43
N GLY A 18 -20.37 -13.80 -27.23
CA GLY A 18 -19.62 -13.72 -25.97
C GLY A 18 -18.52 -14.78 -25.86
N ALA A 19 -18.83 -16.03 -26.24
CA ALA A 19 -17.85 -17.12 -26.24
C ALA A 19 -16.71 -16.90 -27.27
N VAL A 20 -17.02 -16.34 -28.44
CA VAL A 20 -16.02 -16.01 -29.45
C VAL A 20 -15.11 -14.87 -28.99
N VAL A 21 -15.67 -13.81 -28.39
CA VAL A 21 -14.89 -12.69 -27.82
C VAL A 21 -13.98 -13.17 -26.70
N GLN A 22 -14.48 -14.03 -25.80
CA GLN A 22 -13.68 -14.61 -24.72
C GLN A 22 -12.53 -15.47 -25.26
N ARG A 23 -12.79 -16.29 -26.28
CA ARG A 23 -11.76 -17.13 -26.91
C ARG A 23 -10.70 -16.32 -27.67
N MET A 24 -11.10 -15.20 -28.28
CA MET A 24 -10.18 -14.24 -28.89
C MET A 24 -9.33 -13.50 -27.85
N TYR A 25 -9.93 -13.17 -26.70
CA TYR A 25 -9.22 -12.58 -25.57
C TYR A 25 -8.17 -13.56 -25.01
N ASP A 26 -8.56 -14.83 -24.78
CA ASP A 26 -7.68 -15.87 -24.23
C ASP A 26 -6.52 -16.22 -25.18
N THR A 27 -6.76 -16.26 -26.50
CA THR A 27 -5.71 -16.51 -27.49
C THR A 27 -4.74 -15.33 -27.63
N ARG A 28 -5.20 -14.08 -27.48
CA ARG A 28 -4.31 -12.91 -27.41
C ARG A 28 -3.49 -12.89 -26.11
N ARG A 29 -4.09 -13.31 -24.99
CA ARG A 29 -3.42 -13.46 -23.69
C ARG A 29 -2.28 -14.49 -23.73
N MET A 30 -2.46 -15.62 -24.42
CA MET A 30 -1.39 -16.61 -24.59
C MET A 30 -0.26 -16.11 -25.49
N ARG A 31 -0.57 -15.32 -26.53
CA ARG A 31 0.45 -14.70 -27.40
C ARG A 31 1.29 -13.62 -26.69
N SER A 32 0.72 -12.85 -25.75
CA SER A 32 1.48 -11.85 -25.01
C SER A 32 2.40 -12.45 -23.93
N GLN A 33 2.09 -13.65 -23.42
CA GLN A 33 2.97 -14.39 -22.51
C GLN A 33 4.20 -14.97 -23.22
N ALA A 34 4.10 -15.31 -24.52
CA ALA A 34 5.22 -15.87 -25.29
C ALA A 34 6.28 -14.81 -25.70
N SER A 35 5.98 -13.51 -25.59
CA SER A 35 6.91 -12.43 -25.98
C SER A 35 7.70 -11.81 -24.81
N TYR A 36 7.50 -12.26 -23.57
CA TYR A 36 8.29 -11.83 -22.40
C TYR A 36 9.53 -12.72 -22.20
N GLN A 37 10.40 -12.78 -23.21
CA GLN A 37 11.82 -13.07 -23.00
C GLN A 37 12.57 -11.77 -23.25
N ALA A 38 12.59 -10.89 -22.25
CA ALA A 38 13.45 -9.73 -22.26
C ALA A 38 14.90 -10.20 -22.27
N ALA A 39 15.63 -9.85 -23.32
CA ALA A 39 17.06 -10.11 -23.43
C ALA A 39 17.79 -9.46 -22.23
N ARG A 40 18.64 -10.24 -21.54
CA ARG A 40 19.53 -9.74 -20.48
C ARG A 40 20.54 -8.76 -21.11
N PRO A 41 20.71 -7.53 -20.59
CA PRO A 41 21.84 -6.70 -20.97
C PRO A 41 23.14 -7.33 -20.44
N GLY A 42 24.19 -7.34 -21.27
CA GLY A 42 25.52 -7.80 -20.87
C GLY A 42 26.18 -6.86 -19.84
N PRO A 43 27.24 -7.33 -19.16
CA PRO A 43 27.90 -6.57 -18.10
C PRO A 43 28.81 -5.50 -18.71
N THR A 44 28.30 -4.29 -18.82
CA THR A 44 29.14 -3.09 -18.99
C THR A 44 28.78 -2.08 -17.92
N GLU A 45 29.82 -1.54 -17.29
CA GLU A 45 29.82 -0.58 -16.20
C GLU A 45 28.79 0.54 -16.39
N ILE A 46 27.68 0.49 -15.66
CA ILE A 46 26.80 1.64 -15.48
C ILE A 46 27.15 2.22 -14.12
N GLY A 47 28.08 3.17 -14.11
CA GLY A 47 28.13 4.16 -13.04
C GLY A 47 26.76 4.82 -12.97
N ALA A 48 26.04 4.63 -11.87
CA ALA A 48 24.77 5.29 -11.64
C ALA A 48 24.99 6.81 -11.76
N PRO A 49 24.31 7.53 -12.66
CA PRO A 49 24.42 8.98 -12.67
C PRO A 49 23.85 9.48 -11.33
N GLU A 50 24.72 10.11 -10.55
CA GLU A 50 24.34 10.86 -9.36
C GLU A 50 23.52 12.08 -9.83
N LEU A 51 22.22 11.86 -10.00
CA LEU A 51 21.27 12.94 -10.25
C LEU A 51 21.21 13.79 -8.98
N ALA A 52 21.90 14.93 -9.05
CA ALA A 52 21.93 15.95 -8.01
C ALA A 52 20.51 16.21 -7.45
N ALA A 53 20.41 16.17 -6.13
CA ALA A 53 19.20 16.51 -5.40
C ALA A 53 18.88 18.00 -5.61
N THR A 54 18.08 18.32 -6.63
CA THR A 54 17.39 19.60 -6.69
C THR A 54 16.42 19.64 -5.51
N ASN A 55 16.47 20.70 -4.71
CA ASN A 55 15.55 20.89 -3.59
C ASN A 55 14.12 20.88 -4.17
N PRO A 56 13.30 19.83 -3.93
CA PRO A 56 12.00 19.74 -4.58
C PRO A 56 11.13 20.89 -4.07
N ASP A 57 10.40 21.54 -4.97
CA ASP A 57 9.29 22.40 -4.57
C ASP A 57 8.24 21.53 -3.86
N LEU A 58 8.14 21.69 -2.54
CA LEU A 58 7.23 20.99 -1.62
C LEU A 58 5.99 21.85 -1.30
N THR A 59 5.72 22.89 -2.08
CA THR A 59 4.51 23.70 -1.92
C THR A 59 3.26 22.84 -2.04
N GLY A 60 2.35 22.95 -1.07
CA GLY A 60 1.11 22.16 -1.04
C GLY A 60 1.32 20.68 -0.69
N GLU A 61 2.49 20.30 -0.17
CA GLU A 61 2.74 18.94 0.30
C GLU A 61 1.77 18.55 1.43
N PRO A 62 1.11 17.38 1.34
CA PRO A 62 0.30 16.86 2.43
C PRO A 62 1.22 16.31 3.53
N LEU A 63 1.82 17.20 4.33
CA LEU A 63 2.78 16.85 5.40
C LEU A 63 2.26 15.73 6.31
N TRP A 64 0.95 15.75 6.60
CA TRP A 64 0.26 14.72 7.36
C TRP A 64 0.45 13.32 6.74
N ALA A 65 0.44 13.18 5.42
CA ALA A 65 0.59 11.88 4.76
C ALA A 65 2.01 11.30 4.93
N TYR A 66 3.00 12.17 5.17
CA TYR A 66 4.39 11.81 5.43
C TYR A 66 4.71 11.68 6.93
N GLY A 67 3.75 12.02 7.80
CA GLY A 67 3.94 12.02 9.25
C GLY A 67 4.85 13.17 9.70
N PHE A 68 4.57 14.38 9.20
CA PHE A 68 5.18 15.63 9.65
C PHE A 68 4.11 16.70 9.90
N ASP A 69 4.42 17.65 10.77
CA ASP A 69 3.57 18.78 11.16
C ASP A 69 4.10 20.13 10.62
N ALA A 70 5.34 20.16 10.12
CA ALA A 70 5.97 21.34 9.55
C ALA A 70 6.73 21.02 8.24
N PRO A 71 6.85 21.98 7.32
CA PRO A 71 7.67 21.84 6.11
C PRO A 71 9.14 21.54 6.44
N ALA A 72 9.83 20.87 5.52
CA ALA A 72 11.26 20.62 5.65
C ALA A 72 12.05 21.93 5.60
N LYS A 73 13.08 22.04 6.44
CA LYS A 73 14.07 23.13 6.33
C LYS A 73 14.95 22.88 5.08
N PRO A 74 15.52 23.94 4.48
CA PRO A 74 16.43 23.77 3.35
C PRO A 74 17.57 22.80 3.67
N GLY A 75 17.73 21.76 2.84
CA GLY A 75 18.76 20.73 3.01
C GLY A 75 18.47 19.68 4.09
N GLU A 76 17.32 19.74 4.77
CA GLU A 76 16.91 18.72 5.72
C GLU A 76 16.67 17.38 5.00
N LYS A 77 17.20 16.30 5.57
CA LYS A 77 17.12 14.94 5.03
C LYS A 77 16.77 13.95 6.12
N ALA A 78 16.25 12.80 5.71
CA ALA A 78 16.00 11.69 6.60
C ALA A 78 17.28 11.26 7.33
N ALA A 79 17.21 11.10 8.65
CA ALA A 79 18.19 10.31 9.37
C ALA A 79 18.08 8.84 8.91
N PRO A 80 19.21 8.12 8.70
CA PRO A 80 19.16 6.70 8.40
C PRO A 80 18.38 5.93 9.46
N GLN A 81 17.56 4.95 9.04
CA GLN A 81 16.91 4.08 10.01
C GLN A 81 17.96 3.26 10.73
N VAL A 82 17.85 3.19 12.06
CA VAL A 82 18.76 2.37 12.88
C VAL A 82 18.65 0.91 12.41
N PRO A 83 19.80 0.23 12.18
CA PRO A 83 19.81 -1.20 11.87
C PRO A 83 19.06 -1.98 12.96
N PRO A 84 18.30 -3.02 12.57
CA PRO A 84 17.62 -3.83 13.57
C PRO A 84 18.65 -4.49 14.50
N ASN A 85 18.36 -4.50 15.79
CA ASN A 85 19.19 -5.13 16.80
C ASN A 85 18.30 -5.60 17.95
N ARG A 86 18.84 -6.53 18.74
CA ARG A 86 18.17 -7.11 19.92
C ARG A 86 18.65 -6.47 21.22
N ASN A 87 19.29 -5.31 21.17
CA ASN A 87 19.86 -4.69 22.37
C ASN A 87 18.73 -4.26 23.31
N LEU A 88 18.95 -4.48 24.60
CA LEU A 88 18.09 -3.93 25.64
C LEU A 88 18.22 -2.41 25.63
N ARG A 89 17.08 -1.73 25.75
CA ARG A 89 17.06 -0.29 25.94
C ARG A 89 17.50 0.03 27.37
N PRO A 90 18.51 0.88 27.57
CA PRO A 90 19.09 1.13 28.89
C PRO A 90 18.14 1.88 29.84
N ASP A 91 17.17 2.60 29.29
CA ASP A 91 16.16 3.39 30.00
C ASP A 91 14.91 2.58 30.40
N GLN A 92 14.88 1.27 30.13
CA GLN A 92 13.72 0.42 30.37
C GLN A 92 14.08 -0.82 31.21
N PRO A 93 13.21 -1.28 32.13
CA PRO A 93 13.47 -2.48 32.92
C PRO A 93 13.70 -3.72 32.05
N THR A 94 14.80 -4.44 32.30
CA THR A 94 15.15 -5.65 31.54
C THR A 94 14.05 -6.70 31.58
N GLU A 95 13.49 -6.96 32.76
CA GLU A 95 12.41 -7.95 32.94
C GLU A 95 11.19 -7.63 32.07
N GLU A 96 10.79 -6.36 32.00
CA GLU A 96 9.66 -5.95 31.17
C GLU A 96 9.98 -6.14 29.68
N GLN A 97 11.21 -5.83 29.26
CA GLN A 97 11.62 -5.99 27.85
C GLN A 97 11.66 -7.46 27.41
N THR A 98 12.10 -8.37 28.28
CA THR A 98 12.28 -9.80 27.99
C THR A 98 11.07 -10.67 28.34
N ARG A 99 10.10 -10.15 29.12
CA ARG A 99 8.87 -10.87 29.45
C ARG A 99 8.12 -11.33 28.20
N LEU A 100 7.81 -12.62 28.14
CA LEU A 100 6.98 -13.18 27.07
C LEU A 100 5.53 -12.70 27.24
N ARG A 101 4.95 -12.24 26.14
CA ARG A 101 3.57 -11.75 26.07
C ARG A 101 2.80 -12.57 25.06
N ARG A 102 1.51 -12.74 25.31
CA ARG A 102 0.54 -13.35 24.40
C ARG A 102 -0.49 -12.29 24.05
N ILE A 103 -0.93 -12.28 22.81
CA ILE A 103 -2.07 -11.47 22.40
C ILE A 103 -3.29 -12.37 22.18
N GLU A 104 -4.48 -11.80 22.31
CA GLU A 104 -5.73 -12.53 22.19
C GLU A 104 -5.82 -13.27 20.84
N GLY A 105 -6.22 -14.54 20.89
CA GLY A 105 -6.34 -15.42 19.73
C GLY A 105 -5.01 -15.92 19.14
N SER A 106 -3.86 -15.59 19.73
CA SER A 106 -2.54 -16.09 19.33
C SER A 106 -2.09 -17.26 20.21
N VAL A 107 -1.52 -18.29 19.58
CA VAL A 107 -0.81 -19.37 20.29
C VAL A 107 0.67 -19.03 20.53
N ALA A 108 1.18 -17.98 19.90
CA ALA A 108 2.57 -17.55 19.99
C ALA A 108 2.80 -16.72 21.27
N ALA A 109 4.06 -16.62 21.67
CA ALA A 109 4.48 -15.74 22.75
C ALA A 109 5.82 -15.10 22.41
N TYR A 110 5.90 -13.77 22.51
CA TYR A 110 7.08 -12.99 22.17
C TYR A 110 7.37 -11.93 23.21
N SER A 111 8.63 -11.57 23.37
CA SER A 111 9.06 -10.44 24.18
C SER A 111 9.04 -9.13 23.37
N LEU A 112 9.20 -7.97 24.03
CA LEU A 112 9.36 -6.70 23.30
C LEU A 112 10.70 -6.63 22.56
N VAL A 113 11.70 -7.38 23.01
CA VAL A 113 12.96 -7.54 22.25
C VAL A 113 12.67 -8.23 20.91
N ASP A 114 11.86 -9.28 20.91
CA ASP A 114 11.51 -10.01 19.70
C ASP A 114 10.66 -9.15 18.76
N VAL A 115 9.66 -8.42 19.27
CA VAL A 115 8.81 -7.52 18.44
C VAL A 115 9.66 -6.46 17.72
N ARG A 116 10.72 -5.97 18.35
CA ARG A 116 11.61 -4.93 17.80
C ARG A 116 12.69 -5.48 16.87
N ASP A 117 12.86 -6.80 16.84
CA ASP A 117 13.86 -7.47 16.01
C ASP A 117 13.41 -7.47 14.54
N GLY A 118 13.90 -6.48 13.79
CA GLY A 118 13.62 -6.39 12.36
C GLY A 118 14.32 -7.44 11.49
N GLN A 119 15.24 -8.25 12.05
CA GLN A 119 15.89 -9.36 11.35
C GLN A 119 15.16 -10.68 11.53
N ASN A 120 14.36 -10.80 12.59
CA ASN A 120 13.56 -11.99 12.87
C ASN A 120 12.12 -11.56 13.09
N VAL A 121 11.40 -11.34 11.98
CA VAL A 121 10.00 -10.89 12.04
C VAL A 121 9.18 -11.89 12.83
N ILE A 122 8.62 -11.42 13.95
CA ILE A 122 7.69 -12.20 14.74
C ILE A 122 6.37 -12.42 14.01
N ASP A 123 5.71 -13.52 14.34
CA ASP A 123 4.45 -13.89 13.73
C ASP A 123 3.46 -14.32 14.81
N TRP A 124 2.61 -13.37 15.19
CA TRP A 124 1.56 -13.64 16.17
C TRP A 124 0.53 -14.65 15.65
N PHE A 125 0.32 -14.76 14.33
CA PHE A 125 -0.76 -15.56 13.76
C PHE A 125 -0.29 -16.32 12.52
N PRO A 126 0.57 -17.35 12.69
CA PRO A 126 1.17 -18.09 11.57
C PRO A 126 0.16 -18.86 10.72
N THR A 127 -1.09 -18.99 11.17
CA THR A 127 -2.19 -19.61 10.43
C THR A 127 -2.97 -18.62 9.57
N ASP A 128 -2.73 -17.31 9.69
CA ASP A 128 -3.47 -16.27 8.96
C ASP A 128 -2.95 -16.04 7.54
N HIS A 129 -1.80 -16.62 7.20
CA HIS A 129 -1.14 -16.46 5.91
C HIS A 129 -0.43 -17.75 5.47
N PRO A 130 -0.04 -17.88 4.18
CA PRO A 130 0.82 -18.95 3.72
C PRO A 130 2.15 -19.00 4.50
N LYS A 131 2.95 -20.06 4.31
CA LYS A 131 4.28 -20.10 4.92
C LYS A 131 5.11 -18.88 4.51
N MET A 132 5.56 -18.11 5.49
CA MET A 132 6.34 -16.89 5.26
C MET A 132 7.70 -17.26 4.63
N PRO A 133 8.08 -16.68 3.47
CA PRO A 133 9.36 -16.94 2.85
C PRO A 133 10.49 -16.22 3.58
N ASN A 134 11.73 -16.70 3.40
CA ASN A 134 12.92 -16.18 4.09
C ASN A 134 13.09 -14.67 3.90
N VAL A 135 12.89 -14.15 2.69
CA VAL A 135 13.02 -12.71 2.41
C VAL A 135 11.99 -11.86 3.17
N VAL A 136 10.79 -12.39 3.44
CA VAL A 136 9.77 -11.67 4.21
C VAL A 136 10.08 -11.71 5.70
N ALA A 137 10.58 -12.85 6.20
CA ALA A 137 10.93 -13.04 7.61
C ALA A 137 12.25 -12.36 8.02
N HIS A 138 13.25 -12.39 7.14
CA HIS A 138 14.63 -12.02 7.45
C HIS A 138 15.20 -10.96 6.51
N GLY A 139 14.64 -10.79 5.31
CA GLY A 139 15.12 -9.81 4.34
C GLY A 139 16.08 -10.41 3.33
N PRO A 140 16.65 -9.59 2.42
CA PRO A 140 17.58 -10.05 1.41
C PRO A 140 18.83 -10.65 2.04
N VAL A 141 19.24 -11.84 1.59
CA VAL A 141 20.42 -12.54 2.14
C VAL A 141 21.70 -11.74 1.91
N ALA A 142 21.80 -11.03 0.79
CA ALA A 142 22.97 -10.24 0.40
C ALA A 142 23.35 -9.14 1.42
N LEU A 143 22.41 -8.69 2.26
CA LEU A 143 22.67 -7.66 3.27
C LEU A 143 23.25 -8.21 4.58
N GLY A 144 23.30 -9.53 4.77
CA GLY A 144 23.83 -10.17 5.97
C GLY A 144 23.26 -9.55 7.25
N LYS A 145 24.12 -9.09 8.16
CA LYS A 145 23.71 -8.49 9.45
C LYS A 145 23.03 -7.13 9.34
N ASN A 146 22.99 -6.51 8.16
CA ASN A 146 22.29 -5.24 7.94
C ASN A 146 20.88 -5.44 7.35
N THR A 147 20.50 -6.70 7.10
CA THR A 147 19.21 -7.03 6.50
C THR A 147 18.04 -6.67 7.42
N ARG A 148 16.85 -6.59 6.83
CA ARG A 148 15.58 -6.38 7.55
C ARG A 148 14.48 -7.13 6.80
N GLY A 149 13.74 -7.97 7.52
CA GLY A 149 12.59 -8.69 6.98
C GLY A 149 11.51 -7.73 6.50
N CYS A 150 10.92 -8.01 5.33
CA CYS A 150 9.84 -7.19 4.78
C CYS A 150 8.67 -7.06 5.78
N GLY A 151 8.36 -8.14 6.50
CA GLY A 151 7.29 -8.16 7.49
C GLY A 151 7.56 -7.26 8.70
N SER A 152 8.79 -6.80 8.94
CA SER A 152 9.05 -5.85 10.04
C SER A 152 8.37 -4.49 9.80
N CYS A 153 8.19 -4.08 8.54
CA CYS A 153 7.51 -2.85 8.15
C CYS A 153 6.11 -3.14 7.60
N HIS A 154 5.98 -4.17 6.76
CA HIS A 154 4.73 -4.52 6.08
C HIS A 154 3.83 -5.47 6.89
N LEU A 155 4.28 -5.93 8.06
CA LEU A 155 3.67 -7.00 8.86
C LEU A 155 3.65 -8.35 8.12
N PRO A 156 3.61 -9.49 8.84
CA PRO A 156 3.41 -10.80 8.24
C PRO A 156 2.17 -10.86 7.33
N SER A 157 1.08 -10.19 7.73
CA SER A 157 -0.16 -10.10 6.96
C SER A 157 -0.06 -9.23 5.70
N GLY A 158 1.03 -8.48 5.51
CA GLY A 158 1.22 -7.54 4.41
C GLY A 158 0.33 -6.30 4.46
N LYS A 159 -0.45 -6.09 5.51
CA LYS A 159 -1.32 -4.90 5.64
C LYS A 159 -0.53 -3.62 5.95
N GLY A 160 0.69 -3.75 6.44
CA GLY A 160 1.54 -2.64 6.85
C GLY A 160 0.96 -1.86 8.02
N ARG A 161 1.43 -0.63 8.19
CA ARG A 161 0.86 0.41 9.05
C ARG A 161 0.87 1.71 8.23
N PRO A 162 0.17 2.79 8.63
CA PRO A 162 0.00 3.98 7.79
C PRO A 162 1.31 4.62 7.25
N GLU A 163 2.45 4.43 7.90
CA GLU A 163 3.76 4.89 7.43
C GLU A 163 4.33 4.06 6.24
N ASN A 164 3.82 2.85 6.01
CA ASN A 164 4.26 1.88 5.02
C ASN A 164 3.15 1.53 4.00
N ALA A 165 3.54 1.01 2.83
CA ALA A 165 2.59 0.48 1.86
C ALA A 165 2.00 -0.86 2.32
N ALA A 166 0.79 -1.21 1.86
CA ALA A 166 0.19 -2.52 2.07
C ALA A 166 0.41 -3.41 0.82
N PRO A 167 1.42 -4.30 0.79
CA PRO A 167 1.65 -5.17 -0.35
C PRO A 167 0.63 -6.30 -0.55
N VAL A 168 -0.12 -6.66 0.50
CA VAL A 168 -1.09 -7.76 0.45
C VAL A 168 -2.14 -7.56 -0.65
N GLY A 169 -2.43 -8.64 -1.38
CA GLY A 169 -3.44 -8.65 -2.44
C GLY A 169 -3.08 -7.80 -3.67
N LEU A 170 -1.83 -7.37 -3.81
CA LEU A 170 -1.37 -6.74 -5.05
C LEU A 170 -1.15 -7.78 -6.15
N PRO A 171 -1.46 -7.48 -7.42
CA PRO A 171 -1.05 -8.33 -8.54
C PRO A 171 0.46 -8.55 -8.53
N THR A 172 0.90 -9.79 -8.73
CA THR A 172 2.33 -10.16 -8.74
C THR A 172 3.15 -9.29 -9.69
N GLU A 173 2.68 -9.06 -10.91
CA GLU A 173 3.36 -8.21 -11.90
C GLU A 173 3.45 -6.74 -11.46
N TYR A 174 2.39 -6.22 -10.85
CA TYR A 174 2.43 -4.87 -10.27
C TYR A 174 3.49 -4.78 -9.17
N PHE A 175 3.51 -5.76 -8.25
CA PHE A 175 4.49 -5.84 -7.17
C PHE A 175 5.92 -5.87 -7.71
N VAL A 176 6.21 -6.79 -8.65
CA VAL A 176 7.53 -6.95 -9.27
C VAL A 176 7.97 -5.64 -9.93
N ARG A 177 7.10 -5.00 -10.72
CA ARG A 177 7.37 -3.69 -11.32
C ARG A 177 7.69 -2.62 -10.27
N GLN A 178 6.95 -2.58 -9.16
CA GLN A 178 7.22 -1.60 -8.11
C GLN A 178 8.59 -1.78 -7.46
N ILE A 179 9.04 -3.02 -7.29
CA ILE A 179 10.39 -3.30 -6.78
C ILE A 179 11.46 -2.89 -7.79
N HIS A 180 11.27 -3.17 -9.09
CA HIS A 180 12.17 -2.68 -10.12
C HIS A 180 12.22 -1.15 -10.18
N ASP A 181 11.09 -0.46 -10.01
CA ASP A 181 11.05 1.01 -9.95
C ASP A 181 11.89 1.53 -8.76
N PHE A 182 11.82 0.88 -7.59
CA PHE A 182 12.69 1.22 -6.46
C PHE A 182 14.17 0.93 -6.75
N ARG A 183 14.50 -0.26 -7.26
CA ARG A 183 15.88 -0.67 -7.62
C ARG A 183 16.54 0.37 -8.53
N ASN A 184 15.80 0.81 -9.54
CA ASN A 184 16.28 1.71 -10.59
C ASN A 184 16.13 3.19 -10.24
N GLY A 185 15.71 3.52 -9.01
CA GLY A 185 15.58 4.91 -8.55
C GLY A 185 14.42 5.69 -9.19
N LEU A 186 13.48 4.99 -9.86
CA LEU A 186 12.28 5.55 -10.47
C LEU A 186 11.14 5.78 -9.45
N ARG A 187 11.32 5.33 -8.21
CA ARG A 187 10.38 5.53 -7.11
C ARG A 187 11.10 5.97 -5.85
N ARG A 188 10.77 7.17 -5.37
CA ARG A 188 11.27 7.82 -4.16
C ARG A 188 10.14 8.61 -3.49
N SER A 189 10.35 9.01 -2.25
CA SER A 189 9.46 9.94 -1.53
C SER A 189 9.66 11.36 -2.04
N ALA A 190 8.59 12.14 -2.17
CA ALA A 190 8.67 13.58 -2.41
C ALA A 190 9.29 14.30 -1.20
N ASP A 191 8.82 14.01 0.01
CA ASP A 191 9.45 14.52 1.23
C ASP A 191 10.79 13.79 1.46
N PRO A 192 11.94 14.49 1.48
CA PRO A 192 13.26 13.89 1.67
C PRO A 192 13.52 13.40 3.10
N ARG A 193 12.66 13.76 4.06
CA ARG A 193 12.77 13.37 5.46
C ARG A 193 12.20 11.98 5.74
N LYS A 194 11.48 11.37 4.81
CA LYS A 194 10.87 10.04 4.97
C LYS A 194 11.91 8.91 4.90
N PRO A 195 12.28 8.26 6.02
CA PRO A 195 13.45 7.40 6.08
C PRO A 195 13.20 5.98 5.54
N ASN A 196 11.98 5.45 5.71
CA ASN A 196 11.64 4.08 5.34
C ASN A 196 11.64 3.84 3.82
N THR A 197 11.40 4.87 3.01
CA THR A 197 11.50 4.75 1.54
C THR A 197 12.95 4.51 1.10
N ASN A 198 13.94 5.14 1.77
CA ASN A 198 15.35 4.91 1.49
C ASN A 198 15.76 3.48 1.85
N THR A 199 15.37 3.01 3.04
CA THR A 199 15.57 1.61 3.43
C THR A 199 14.92 0.64 2.44
N MET A 200 13.71 0.93 1.95
CA MET A 200 13.04 0.10 0.96
C MET A 200 13.83 0.04 -0.37
N ILE A 201 14.45 1.15 -0.79
CA ILE A 201 15.31 1.19 -1.99
C ILE A 201 16.55 0.30 -1.77
N ASP A 202 17.19 0.37 -0.61
CA ASP A 202 18.36 -0.44 -0.28
C ASP A 202 18.02 -1.94 -0.25
N LEU A 203 16.90 -2.31 0.39
CA LEU A 203 16.37 -3.67 0.38
C LEU A 203 16.06 -4.13 -1.06
N ALA A 204 15.42 -3.28 -1.87
CA ALA A 204 15.08 -3.59 -3.25
C ALA A 204 16.33 -3.88 -4.08
N ARG A 205 17.38 -3.07 -3.96
CA ARG A 205 18.66 -3.25 -4.66
C ARG A 205 19.39 -4.53 -4.27
N ALA A 206 19.24 -4.97 -3.02
CA ALA A 206 19.92 -6.15 -2.52
C ALA A 206 19.19 -7.47 -2.76
N MET A 207 17.87 -7.45 -3.04
CA MET A 207 17.10 -8.66 -3.34
C MET A 207 17.54 -9.31 -4.65
N THR A 208 17.58 -10.64 -4.69
CA THR A 208 17.62 -11.39 -5.96
C THR A 208 16.25 -11.41 -6.65
N ASP A 209 16.17 -11.90 -7.88
CA ASP A 209 14.89 -12.05 -8.58
C ASP A 209 14.05 -13.21 -8.00
N GLU A 210 14.69 -14.25 -7.47
CA GLU A 210 14.03 -15.35 -6.76
C GLU A 210 13.42 -14.87 -5.44
N GLU A 211 14.17 -14.06 -4.67
CA GLU A 211 13.65 -13.44 -3.44
C GLU A 211 12.47 -12.51 -3.76
N LEU A 212 12.60 -11.67 -4.78
CA LEU A 212 11.51 -10.81 -5.25
C LEU A 212 10.26 -11.63 -5.62
N LYS A 213 10.43 -12.68 -6.43
CA LYS A 213 9.33 -13.56 -6.84
C LYS A 213 8.66 -14.20 -5.62
N ALA A 214 9.43 -14.72 -4.66
CA ALA A 214 8.88 -15.32 -3.45
C ALA A 214 8.07 -14.32 -2.61
N ALA A 215 8.54 -13.08 -2.47
CA ALA A 215 7.80 -12.03 -1.77
C ALA A 215 6.51 -11.65 -2.52
N ALA A 216 6.58 -11.52 -3.85
CA ALA A 216 5.43 -11.15 -4.68
C ALA A 216 4.34 -12.23 -4.69
N GLU A 217 4.72 -13.51 -4.73
CA GLU A 217 3.80 -14.64 -4.62
C GLU A 217 3.18 -14.71 -3.22
N TYR A 218 3.97 -14.53 -2.16
CA TYR A 218 3.49 -14.53 -0.79
C TYR A 218 2.44 -13.45 -0.53
N PHE A 219 2.75 -12.18 -0.81
CA PHE A 219 1.81 -11.08 -0.57
C PHE A 219 0.63 -11.09 -1.54
N GLY A 220 0.85 -11.49 -2.80
CA GLY A 220 -0.19 -11.57 -3.81
C GLY A 220 -1.20 -12.69 -3.58
N ALA A 221 -0.81 -13.78 -2.91
CA ALA A 221 -1.69 -14.90 -2.59
C ALA A 221 -2.70 -14.59 -1.47
N MET A 222 -2.44 -13.56 -0.66
CA MET A 222 -3.29 -13.20 0.47
C MET A 222 -4.41 -12.23 0.03
N PRO A 223 -5.67 -12.47 0.42
CA PRO A 223 -6.76 -11.55 0.10
C PRO A 223 -6.59 -10.24 0.88
N TRP A 224 -6.89 -9.12 0.22
CA TRP A 224 -6.96 -7.82 0.89
C TRP A 224 -8.26 -7.68 1.68
N THR A 225 -8.14 -7.33 2.96
CA THR A 225 -9.27 -6.95 3.81
C THR A 225 -9.00 -5.56 4.38
N PRO A 226 -9.95 -4.60 4.30
CA PRO A 226 -9.82 -3.34 5.00
C PRO A 226 -9.75 -3.58 6.50
N TRP A 227 -9.04 -2.67 7.15
CA TRP A 227 -8.94 -2.57 8.59
C TRP A 227 -8.78 -1.12 9.03
N ILE A 228 -9.09 -0.19 8.12
CA ILE A 228 -9.10 1.25 8.35
C ILE A 228 -10.56 1.68 8.30
N ARG A 229 -11.03 2.30 9.37
CA ARG A 229 -12.36 2.90 9.44
C ARG A 229 -12.25 4.39 9.19
N VAL A 230 -12.92 4.88 8.16
CA VAL A 230 -12.94 6.31 7.82
C VAL A 230 -14.07 7.01 8.56
N VAL A 231 -13.78 8.14 9.21
CA VAL A 231 -14.74 8.94 10.00
C VAL A 231 -14.62 10.40 9.62
N GLU A 232 -15.73 11.01 9.18
CA GLU A 232 -15.81 12.46 8.97
C GLU A 232 -15.96 13.18 10.31
N THR A 233 -15.10 14.16 10.57
CA THR A 233 -15.13 14.96 11.81
C THR A 233 -14.38 16.28 11.63
N ASP A 234 -14.72 17.29 12.42
CA ASP A 234 -13.98 18.55 12.51
C ASP A 234 -12.86 18.50 13.56
N LEU A 235 -12.98 17.56 14.52
CA LEU A 235 -12.12 17.45 15.69
C LEU A 235 -11.55 16.03 15.80
N VAL A 236 -10.28 15.93 16.18
CA VAL A 236 -9.60 14.66 16.44
C VAL A 236 -8.97 14.66 17.83
N PRO A 237 -8.69 13.48 18.42
CA PRO A 237 -7.84 13.43 19.60
C PRO A 237 -6.51 14.12 19.30
N ARG A 238 -5.98 14.88 20.27
CA ARG A 238 -4.66 15.48 20.10
C ARG A 238 -3.61 14.40 19.85
N THR A 239 -2.70 14.71 18.94
CA THR A 239 -1.76 13.72 18.42
C THR A 239 -0.31 14.04 18.77
N ARG A 240 0.51 12.99 18.79
CA ARG A 240 1.97 13.09 18.68
C ARG A 240 2.44 12.22 17.53
N ILE A 241 3.56 12.61 16.92
CA ILE A 241 4.16 11.84 15.84
C ILE A 241 5.29 10.97 16.40
N ARG A 242 5.27 9.66 16.10
CA ARG A 242 6.37 8.74 16.39
C ARG A 242 6.56 7.80 15.21
N GLY A 243 7.76 7.74 14.63
CA GLY A 243 8.03 6.87 13.49
C GLY A 243 7.15 7.16 12.26
N ASN A 244 6.85 8.44 12.01
CA ASN A 244 5.94 8.90 10.95
C ASN A 244 4.49 8.38 11.08
N LEU A 245 4.07 8.01 12.30
CA LEU A 245 2.69 7.67 12.65
C LEU A 245 2.11 8.68 13.64
N PHE A 246 0.82 9.00 13.49
CA PHE A 246 0.06 9.77 14.45
C PHE A 246 -0.47 8.84 15.54
N LEU A 247 -0.17 9.18 16.78
CA LEU A 247 -0.59 8.43 17.97
C LEU A 247 -1.35 9.36 18.92
N PRO A 248 -2.37 8.84 19.63
CA PRO A 248 -3.11 9.64 20.59
C PRO A 248 -2.17 10.13 21.71
N LEU A 249 -2.39 11.35 22.18
CA LEU A 249 -1.90 11.78 23.48
C LEU A 249 -2.91 11.32 24.54
N GLU A 250 -2.48 10.43 25.44
CA GLU A 250 -3.34 9.64 26.35
C GLU A 250 -4.25 10.46 27.29
N GLU A 251 -4.17 11.80 27.32
CA GLU A 251 -4.86 12.66 28.30
C GLU A 251 -5.34 14.04 27.78
N ALA A 252 -5.32 14.30 26.46
CA ALA A 252 -5.56 15.66 25.94
C ALA A 252 -6.92 15.87 25.24
N LYS A 253 -7.47 17.10 25.39
CA LYS A 253 -8.63 17.61 24.64
C LYS A 253 -8.39 17.52 23.12
N THR A 254 -9.46 17.50 22.34
CA THR A 254 -9.42 17.43 20.86
C THR A 254 -8.65 18.60 20.22
N GLU A 255 -8.08 18.39 19.03
CA GLU A 255 -7.56 19.44 18.15
C GLU A 255 -8.39 19.56 16.86
N PRO A 256 -8.44 20.75 16.22
CA PRO A 256 -9.04 20.91 14.90
C PRO A 256 -8.33 20.03 13.86
N LEU A 257 -9.10 19.28 13.07
CA LEU A 257 -8.55 18.47 12.00
C LEU A 257 -7.99 19.34 10.87
N GLY A 258 -8.71 20.38 10.47
CA GLY A 258 -8.35 21.22 9.31
C GLY A 258 -8.30 20.40 8.02
N GLU A 259 -7.46 20.78 7.06
CA GLU A 259 -7.30 20.07 5.78
C GLU A 259 -6.31 18.89 5.88
N ARG A 260 -6.51 18.01 6.87
CA ARG A 260 -5.63 16.87 7.15
C ARG A 260 -6.44 15.59 7.21
N ILE A 261 -5.81 14.46 6.86
CA ILE A 261 -6.26 13.15 7.29
C ILE A 261 -5.33 12.69 8.41
N ILE A 262 -5.91 12.29 9.54
CA ILE A 262 -5.16 11.79 10.69
C ILE A 262 -5.53 10.31 10.87
N GLU A 263 -4.59 9.43 10.55
CA GLU A 263 -4.69 7.99 10.77
C GLU A 263 -4.07 7.60 12.11
N MET A 264 -4.90 7.06 13.00
CA MET A 264 -4.50 6.65 14.34
C MET A 264 -4.87 5.19 14.61
N PRO A 265 -4.10 4.47 15.43
CA PRO A 265 -4.46 3.12 15.82
C PRO A 265 -5.74 3.12 16.66
N GLU A 266 -6.59 2.11 16.50
CA GLU A 266 -7.74 1.91 17.40
C GLU A 266 -7.29 1.56 18.82
N ASN A 267 -6.12 0.92 18.95
CA ASN A 267 -5.44 0.66 20.20
C ASN A 267 -3.92 0.82 19.99
N GLU A 268 -3.31 1.81 20.68
CA GLU A 268 -1.88 2.09 20.51
C GLU A 268 -1.00 0.92 20.93
N GLU A 269 -1.29 0.26 22.06
CA GLU A 269 -0.49 -0.86 22.54
C GLU A 269 -0.48 -2.00 21.53
N GLN A 270 -1.64 -2.34 20.98
CA GLN A 270 -1.75 -3.40 19.97
C GLN A 270 -1.01 -3.04 18.68
N ALA A 271 -1.16 -1.82 18.17
CA ALA A 271 -0.58 -1.41 16.89
C ALA A 271 0.92 -1.06 16.96
N GLU A 272 1.36 -0.37 18.02
CA GLU A 272 2.74 0.11 18.16
C GLU A 272 3.61 -0.83 19.00
N THR A 273 3.13 -1.22 20.18
CA THR A 273 3.92 -2.02 21.10
C THR A 273 4.00 -3.47 20.65
N TYR A 274 2.87 -4.06 20.24
CA TYR A 274 2.81 -5.46 19.81
C TYR A 274 2.91 -5.65 18.30
N ARG A 275 2.68 -4.60 17.49
CA ARG A 275 2.59 -4.72 16.03
C ARG A 275 1.59 -5.80 15.59
N ASN A 276 0.46 -5.88 16.28
CA ASN A 276 -0.60 -6.86 16.06
C ASN A 276 -1.25 -6.66 14.67
N PRO A 277 -1.15 -7.62 13.74
CA PRO A 277 -1.70 -7.50 12.38
C PRO A 277 -3.23 -7.58 12.30
N ARG A 278 -3.91 -7.72 13.44
CA ARG A 278 -5.36 -7.66 13.59
C ARG A 278 -5.85 -6.35 14.25
N SER A 279 -4.94 -5.45 14.64
CA SER A 279 -5.29 -4.14 15.20
C SER A 279 -5.51 -3.12 14.09
N GLY A 280 -6.74 -2.62 13.96
CA GLY A 280 -7.11 -1.64 12.95
C GLY A 280 -6.69 -0.21 13.26
N PHE A 281 -7.05 0.68 12.34
CA PHE A 281 -6.82 2.13 12.43
C PHE A 281 -8.11 2.90 12.14
N VAL A 282 -8.21 4.11 12.68
CA VAL A 282 -9.24 5.09 12.33
C VAL A 282 -8.57 6.17 11.51
N ALA A 283 -9.13 6.48 10.34
CA ALA A 283 -8.77 7.63 9.53
C ALA A 283 -9.82 8.73 9.74
N TYR A 284 -9.45 9.76 10.47
CA TYR A 284 -10.28 10.95 10.63
C TYR A 284 -10.07 11.87 9.42
N VAL A 285 -11.16 12.24 8.76
CA VAL A 285 -11.16 13.07 7.55
C VAL A 285 -12.10 14.27 7.72
N PRO A 286 -11.87 15.40 7.03
CA PRO A 286 -12.74 16.57 7.12
C PRO A 286 -14.16 16.26 6.61
N VAL A 287 -15.17 16.87 7.22
CA VAL A 287 -16.57 16.69 6.81
C VAL A 287 -16.77 17.07 5.35
N GLY A 288 -17.46 16.22 4.58
CA GLY A 288 -17.70 16.40 3.15
C GLY A 288 -16.62 15.79 2.24
N SER A 289 -15.50 15.33 2.80
CA SER A 289 -14.42 14.68 2.04
C SER A 289 -14.90 13.42 1.34
N LEU A 290 -15.78 12.62 1.97
CA LEU A 290 -16.32 11.42 1.35
C LEU A 290 -17.18 11.75 0.15
N LYS A 291 -18.02 12.80 0.25
CA LYS A 291 -18.90 13.18 -0.85
C LYS A 291 -18.12 13.78 -2.03
N LYS A 292 -17.16 14.65 -1.75
CA LYS A 292 -16.28 15.23 -2.77
C LYS A 292 -15.40 14.15 -3.42
N GLY A 293 -14.87 13.23 -2.61
CA GLY A 293 -14.06 12.12 -3.09
C GLY A 293 -14.86 11.16 -3.98
N GLU A 294 -16.10 10.86 -3.62
CA GLU A 294 -17.02 10.06 -4.45
C GLU A 294 -17.19 10.69 -5.84
N ASP A 295 -17.49 11.98 -5.91
CA ASP A 295 -17.67 12.70 -7.18
C ASP A 295 -16.41 12.62 -8.04
N LEU A 296 -15.25 12.97 -7.48
CA LEU A 296 -13.97 12.92 -8.20
C LEU A 296 -13.63 11.50 -8.69
N VAL A 297 -13.87 10.48 -7.86
CA VAL A 297 -13.52 9.09 -8.18
C VAL A 297 -14.44 8.48 -9.23
N THR A 298 -15.73 8.83 -9.19
CA THR A 298 -16.76 8.20 -10.06
C THR A 298 -17.02 8.98 -11.34
N THR A 299 -16.94 10.31 -11.32
CA THR A 299 -17.26 11.18 -12.47
C THR A 299 -16.06 11.95 -12.98
N GLY A 300 -14.97 12.01 -12.21
CA GLY A 300 -13.85 12.92 -12.47
C GLY A 300 -14.16 14.38 -12.12
N GLY A 301 -15.30 14.65 -11.47
CA GLY A 301 -15.83 16.00 -11.20
C GLY A 301 -16.61 16.61 -12.37
N MET A 302 -16.90 15.82 -13.42
CA MET A 302 -17.66 16.25 -14.59
C MET A 302 -19.15 16.34 -14.26
N ARG A 303 -19.83 17.38 -14.76
CA ARG A 303 -21.28 17.56 -14.56
C ARG A 303 -21.94 18.28 -15.73
N ILE A 304 -23.25 18.12 -15.85
CA ILE A 304 -24.08 18.90 -16.78
C ILE A 304 -24.81 19.96 -15.96
N VAL A 305 -24.64 21.23 -16.32
CA VAL A 305 -25.30 22.39 -15.69
C VAL A 305 -25.88 23.23 -16.83
N ASP A 306 -27.20 23.47 -16.81
CA ASP A 306 -27.92 24.23 -17.84
C ASP A 306 -27.62 23.74 -19.28
N ASP A 307 -27.74 22.42 -19.49
CA ASP A 307 -27.44 21.71 -20.75
C ASP A 307 -25.97 21.87 -21.25
N LYS A 308 -25.07 22.37 -20.41
CA LYS A 308 -23.63 22.51 -20.72
C LYS A 308 -22.80 21.54 -19.91
N ILE A 309 -21.85 20.88 -20.58
CA ILE A 309 -20.86 20.01 -19.94
C ILE A 309 -19.80 20.88 -19.26
N VAL A 310 -19.75 20.81 -17.94
CA VAL A 310 -18.64 21.31 -17.13
C VAL A 310 -17.60 20.20 -17.06
N GLN A 311 -16.42 20.47 -17.61
CA GLN A 311 -15.30 19.53 -17.61
C GLN A 311 -14.87 19.19 -16.18
N GLY A 312 -14.58 17.90 -15.95
CA GLY A 312 -14.03 17.41 -14.70
C GLY A 312 -12.56 17.80 -14.51
N LYS A 313 -12.06 17.63 -13.28
CA LYS A 313 -10.64 17.83 -12.95
C LYS A 313 -9.78 16.63 -13.34
N THR A 314 -10.37 15.45 -13.45
CA THR A 314 -9.65 14.20 -13.68
C THR A 314 -10.50 13.21 -14.48
N THR A 315 -9.89 12.10 -14.91
CA THR A 315 -10.64 10.95 -15.43
C THR A 315 -11.16 10.14 -14.25
N ALA A 316 -12.41 9.65 -14.35
CA ALA A 316 -12.98 8.77 -13.33
C ALA A 316 -12.05 7.57 -13.07
N CYS A 317 -11.68 7.36 -11.80
CA CYS A 317 -10.63 6.41 -11.43
C CYS A 317 -11.03 4.97 -11.74
N GLY A 318 -12.34 4.67 -11.63
CA GLY A 318 -12.89 3.34 -11.92
C GLY A 318 -12.71 2.89 -13.37
N THR A 319 -12.44 3.81 -14.30
CA THR A 319 -12.13 3.49 -15.71
C THR A 319 -10.91 2.59 -15.84
N CYS A 320 -9.92 2.76 -14.95
CA CYS A 320 -8.69 1.95 -14.96
C CYS A 320 -8.62 1.01 -13.75
N HIS A 321 -9.02 1.49 -12.56
CA HIS A 321 -8.93 0.73 -11.32
C HIS A 321 -10.12 -0.22 -11.11
N GLY A 322 -11.03 -0.35 -12.08
CA GLY A 322 -12.26 -1.14 -11.94
C GLY A 322 -13.36 -0.38 -11.18
N LEU A 323 -14.62 -0.72 -11.44
CA LEU A 323 -15.77 -0.06 -10.80
C LEU A 323 -15.80 -0.25 -9.28
N ASP A 324 -15.27 -1.37 -8.79
CA ASP A 324 -15.09 -1.68 -7.37
C ASP A 324 -13.74 -1.20 -6.81
N LEU A 325 -12.91 -0.58 -7.66
CA LEU A 325 -11.58 -0.06 -7.32
C LEU A 325 -10.58 -1.14 -6.87
N MET A 326 -10.83 -2.40 -7.26
CA MET A 326 -9.99 -3.57 -6.94
C MET A 326 -8.90 -3.84 -7.98
N GLY A 327 -8.75 -2.98 -8.97
CA GLY A 327 -7.75 -3.12 -10.02
C GLY A 327 -8.16 -4.10 -11.11
N VAL A 328 -7.51 -3.98 -12.26
CA VAL A 328 -7.68 -4.87 -13.42
C VAL A 328 -6.28 -5.16 -13.97
N ALA A 329 -5.97 -6.45 -14.17
CA ALA A 329 -4.66 -6.89 -14.65
C ALA A 329 -3.49 -6.32 -13.82
N ASP A 330 -2.66 -5.45 -14.39
CA ASP A 330 -1.50 -4.84 -13.74
C ASP A 330 -1.81 -3.48 -13.07
N VAL A 331 -3.05 -3.00 -13.19
CA VAL A 331 -3.55 -1.81 -12.49
C VAL A 331 -3.89 -2.21 -11.05
N PRO A 332 -3.33 -1.53 -10.02
CA PRO A 332 -3.44 -2.01 -8.65
C PRO A 332 -4.82 -1.75 -8.02
N PRO A 333 -5.23 -2.58 -7.05
CA PRO A 333 -6.35 -2.27 -6.15
C PRO A 333 -6.04 -1.05 -5.27
N ILE A 334 -6.99 -0.13 -5.19
CA ILE A 334 -6.92 1.09 -4.36
C ILE A 334 -8.02 1.14 -3.29
N ALA A 335 -9.06 0.33 -3.40
CA ALA A 335 -10.12 0.22 -2.40
C ALA A 335 -9.58 -0.18 -1.00
N GLY A 336 -10.00 0.55 0.03
CA GLY A 336 -9.73 0.23 1.43
C GLY A 336 -8.27 0.43 1.88
N ARG A 337 -7.38 0.89 0.99
CA ARG A 337 -5.95 1.17 1.28
C ARG A 337 -5.82 2.38 2.20
N SER A 338 -4.66 2.55 2.84
CA SER A 338 -4.42 3.69 3.74
C SER A 338 -4.53 5.03 3.01
N PRO A 339 -5.29 6.02 3.54
CA PRO A 339 -5.42 7.34 2.91
C PRO A 339 -4.08 8.09 2.87
N SER A 340 -3.23 7.98 3.89
CA SER A 340 -1.87 8.54 3.90
C SER A 340 -1.01 7.89 2.83
N TYR A 341 -1.13 6.58 2.62
CA TYR A 341 -0.46 5.94 1.50
C TYR A 341 -0.97 6.47 0.15
N ILE A 342 -2.28 6.52 -0.06
CA ILE A 342 -2.88 7.01 -1.31
C ILE A 342 -2.47 8.46 -1.60
N ALA A 343 -2.59 9.36 -0.62
CA ALA A 343 -2.21 10.76 -0.77
C ALA A 343 -0.72 10.92 -1.12
N ARG A 344 0.18 10.18 -0.44
CA ARG A 344 1.60 10.15 -0.83
C ARG A 344 1.78 9.67 -2.26
N GLN A 345 1.08 8.63 -2.69
CA GLN A 345 1.25 8.11 -4.05
C GLN A 345 0.83 9.12 -5.11
N LEU A 346 -0.29 9.81 -4.90
CA LEU A 346 -0.75 10.87 -5.80
C LEU A 346 0.28 12.02 -5.83
N PHE A 347 0.71 12.49 -4.67
CA PHE A 347 1.68 13.57 -4.58
C PHE A 347 3.04 13.21 -5.16
N ASP A 348 3.61 12.04 -4.83
CA ASP A 348 4.88 11.53 -5.38
C ASP A 348 4.87 11.45 -6.91
N MET A 349 3.74 11.05 -7.50
CA MET A 349 3.58 11.02 -8.95
C MET A 349 3.48 12.42 -9.54
N GLN A 350 2.70 13.32 -8.92
CA GLN A 350 2.61 14.73 -9.31
C GLN A 350 3.98 15.41 -9.18
N ARG A 351 4.80 14.99 -8.22
CA ARG A 351 6.18 15.45 -8.00
C ARG A 351 7.25 14.76 -8.82
N LYS A 352 6.87 13.77 -9.63
CA LYS A 352 7.77 12.98 -10.48
C LYS A 352 8.87 12.24 -9.69
N THR A 353 8.75 12.15 -8.36
CA THR A 353 9.59 11.28 -7.52
C THR A 353 9.15 9.82 -7.63
N ARG A 354 7.91 9.59 -8.07
CA ARG A 354 7.44 8.32 -8.63
C ARG A 354 7.21 8.46 -10.15
N ASN A 355 8.10 7.89 -10.95
CA ASN A 355 8.18 8.13 -12.39
C ASN A 355 8.37 6.88 -13.28
N GLY A 356 8.17 5.67 -12.73
CA GLY A 356 8.13 4.43 -13.53
C GLY A 356 7.10 4.48 -14.66
N ALA A 357 7.20 3.56 -15.63
CA ALA A 357 6.43 3.60 -16.88
C ALA A 357 4.91 3.79 -16.66
N SER A 358 4.29 3.01 -15.77
CA SER A 358 2.85 3.11 -15.48
C SER A 358 2.47 4.36 -14.69
N ALA A 359 3.40 4.96 -13.95
CA ALA A 359 3.14 6.22 -13.26
C ALA A 359 2.93 7.38 -14.24
N GLN A 360 3.40 7.27 -15.48
CA GLN A 360 3.19 8.30 -16.51
C GLN A 360 1.71 8.44 -16.89
N LEU A 361 0.94 7.35 -16.89
CA LEU A 361 -0.51 7.40 -17.08
C LEU A 361 -1.18 8.15 -15.92
N MET A 362 -0.82 7.80 -14.68
CA MET A 362 -1.37 8.46 -13.50
C MET A 362 -1.03 9.95 -13.44
N LYS A 363 0.15 10.38 -13.92
CA LYS A 363 0.51 11.80 -13.98
C LYS A 363 -0.47 12.63 -14.79
N LEU A 364 -0.99 12.09 -15.90
CA LEU A 364 -2.02 12.77 -16.71
C LEU A 364 -3.33 12.89 -15.93
N VAL A 365 -3.72 11.82 -15.25
CA VAL A 365 -4.96 11.74 -14.46
C VAL A 365 -4.93 12.75 -13.30
N ILE A 366 -3.79 12.92 -12.64
CA ILE A 366 -3.69 13.74 -11.42
C ILE A 366 -3.17 15.16 -11.67
N ALA A 367 -2.89 15.54 -12.92
CA ALA A 367 -2.20 16.79 -13.25
C ALA A 367 -2.92 18.04 -12.70
N ASN A 368 -4.25 18.03 -12.71
CA ASN A 368 -5.10 19.16 -12.32
C ASN A 368 -5.70 19.02 -10.91
N LEU A 369 -5.27 18.03 -10.14
CA LEU A 369 -5.76 17.83 -8.78
C LEU A 369 -5.04 18.75 -7.80
N THR A 370 -5.81 19.41 -6.93
CA THR A 370 -5.28 20.16 -5.79
C THR A 370 -4.97 19.20 -4.62
N PRO A 371 -4.21 19.64 -3.60
CA PRO A 371 -4.03 18.88 -2.36
C PRO A 371 -5.36 18.47 -1.70
N GLU A 372 -6.35 19.36 -1.72
CA GLU A 372 -7.69 19.10 -1.20
C GLU A 372 -8.44 18.04 -2.03
N ASP A 373 -8.30 18.04 -3.36
CA ASP A 373 -8.88 17.00 -4.22
C ASP A 373 -8.24 15.63 -3.95
N MET A 374 -6.90 15.58 -3.81
CA MET A 374 -6.18 14.36 -3.47
C MET A 374 -6.55 13.82 -2.08
N LEU A 375 -6.78 14.72 -1.12
CA LEU A 375 -7.29 14.38 0.21
C LEU A 375 -8.67 13.73 0.11
N ALA A 376 -9.61 14.36 -0.60
CA ALA A 376 -10.97 13.84 -0.76
C ALA A 376 -10.97 12.47 -1.47
N ILE A 377 -10.18 12.32 -2.54
CA ILE A 377 -9.98 11.03 -3.22
C ILE A 377 -9.47 9.98 -2.24
N ALA A 378 -8.41 10.29 -1.49
CA ALA A 378 -7.82 9.38 -0.51
C ALA A 378 -8.85 8.97 0.56
N ALA A 379 -9.63 9.90 1.10
CA ALA A 379 -10.69 9.62 2.05
C ALA A 379 -11.73 8.63 1.47
N TYR A 380 -12.22 8.90 0.25
CA TYR A 380 -13.22 8.05 -0.39
C TYR A 380 -12.71 6.66 -0.70
N VAL A 381 -11.58 6.50 -1.41
CA VAL A 381 -11.08 5.16 -1.78
C VAL A 381 -10.76 4.31 -0.54
N SER A 382 -10.26 4.93 0.53
CA SER A 382 -9.96 4.24 1.79
C SER A 382 -11.22 3.78 2.53
N SER A 383 -12.35 4.45 2.31
CA SER A 383 -13.65 4.06 2.88
C SER A 383 -14.32 2.90 2.14
N ARG A 384 -13.72 2.42 1.02
CA ARG A 384 -14.29 1.34 0.23
C ARG A 384 -13.96 -0.01 0.82
N VAL A 385 -14.97 -0.86 0.86
CA VAL A 385 -14.84 -2.24 1.30
C VAL A 385 -14.72 -3.10 0.05
N PRO A 386 -13.55 -3.74 -0.19
CA PRO A 386 -13.39 -4.81 -1.16
C PRO A 386 -14.51 -5.82 -1.01
N PRO A 387 -15.06 -6.33 -2.12
CA PRO A 387 -15.97 -7.45 -2.06
C PRO A 387 -15.28 -8.63 -1.34
N PRO A 388 -16.03 -9.44 -0.57
CA PRO A 388 -15.46 -10.61 0.09
C PRO A 388 -14.73 -11.47 -0.94
N SER A 389 -13.42 -11.70 -0.74
CA SER A 389 -12.69 -12.64 -1.57
C SER A 389 -13.31 -14.02 -1.38
N ALA A 390 -13.63 -14.72 -2.47
CA ALA A 390 -13.97 -16.13 -2.39
C ALA A 390 -12.78 -16.85 -1.75
N ALA A 391 -12.95 -17.34 -0.52
CA ALA A 391 -11.87 -17.96 0.22
C ALA A 391 -11.24 -19.08 -0.62
N PRO A 392 -9.90 -19.21 -0.67
CA PRO A 392 -9.29 -20.39 -1.27
C PRO A 392 -9.82 -21.63 -0.55
N ALA A 393 -10.25 -22.63 -1.32
CA ALA A 393 -10.71 -23.90 -0.78
C ALA A 393 -9.65 -24.41 0.21
N ARG A 394 -10.06 -24.59 1.49
CA ARG A 394 -9.21 -25.23 2.50
C ARG A 394 -8.75 -26.56 1.91
N GLN A 395 -7.45 -26.70 1.69
CA GLN A 395 -6.89 -28.01 1.40
C GLN A 395 -7.17 -28.90 2.60
N PRO A 396 -7.83 -30.06 2.42
CA PRO A 396 -8.03 -30.99 3.53
C PRO A 396 -6.65 -31.40 4.05
N ALA A 397 -6.48 -31.31 5.36
CA ALA A 397 -5.27 -31.76 6.03
C ALA A 397 -4.99 -33.21 5.63
N THR A 398 -3.88 -33.46 4.94
CA THR A 398 -3.35 -34.81 4.77
C THR A 398 -2.97 -35.32 6.15
N VAL A 399 -3.83 -36.19 6.69
CA VAL A 399 -3.52 -36.99 7.87
C VAL A 399 -2.39 -37.93 7.47
N ALA A 400 -1.18 -37.65 7.95
CA ALA A 400 -0.10 -38.63 7.92
C ALA A 400 -0.54 -39.82 8.79
N GLN A 401 -0.77 -40.96 8.14
CA GLN A 401 -0.91 -42.24 8.84
C GLN A 401 0.45 -42.61 9.43
N ARG A 402 0.41 -43.09 10.67
CA ARG A 402 1.55 -43.43 11.53
C ARG A 402 2.40 -44.57 10.98
#